data_AF-A0A3L7VT27-F1
#
_entry.id   AF-A0A3L7VT27-F1
#
_cell.length_a   1.000
_cell.length_b   1.000
_cell.length_c   1.000
_cell.angle_alpha   90.00
_cell.angle_beta   90.00
_cell.angle_gamma   90.00
#
_symmetry.space_group_name_H-M   'P 1'
#
loop_
_entity.id
_entity.type
_entity.pdbx_description
1 polymer ?
#
loop_
_entity_poly.entity_id
_entity_poly.type
_entity_poly.pdbx_seq_one_letter_code
_entity_poly.pdbx_strand_id
1 'polypeptide(L)'
;MTAQQVPTRSEANATDTWDLTLMYADDAAWERELGAVDALIATLVAHQGQVGSSADTVVATIQAREALMKTAHQLYIYAHCRYDSDSGDAAGQGLSAR
;
A
#
# COMPACT_ATOMS: atom_id res chain seq x y z
N MET A 1 10.07 31.35 -27.92
CA MET A 1 9.14 30.46 -27.20
C MET A 1 9.17 30.84 -25.74
N THR A 2 8.11 31.43 -25.22
CA THR A 2 7.96 31.64 -23.78
C THR A 2 7.89 30.26 -23.12
N ALA A 3 8.80 29.97 -22.20
CA ALA A 3 8.78 28.72 -21.45
C ALA A 3 7.52 28.70 -20.58
N GLN A 4 6.54 27.89 -20.95
CA GLN A 4 5.41 27.58 -20.08
C GLN A 4 5.97 26.82 -18.88
N GLN A 5 5.87 27.39 -17.68
CA GLN A 5 6.30 26.67 -16.47
C GLN A 5 5.37 25.50 -16.21
N VAL A 6 5.96 24.33 -15.93
CA VAL A 6 5.22 23.14 -15.50
C VAL A 6 4.79 23.39 -14.05
N PRO A 7 3.49 23.27 -13.71
CA PRO A 7 3.02 23.45 -12.35
C PRO A 7 3.61 22.39 -11.42
N THR A 8 3.90 22.77 -10.19
CA THR A 8 4.23 21.82 -9.12
C THR A 8 3.03 20.96 -8.76
N ARG A 9 3.26 19.83 -8.09
CA ARG A 9 2.17 18.95 -7.63
C ARG A 9 1.14 19.68 -6.76
N SER A 10 1.59 20.60 -5.91
CA SER A 10 0.74 21.44 -5.05
C SER A 10 -0.07 22.50 -5.81
N GLU A 11 0.34 22.88 -7.02
CA GLU A 11 -0.34 23.89 -7.84
C GLU A 11 -1.38 23.27 -8.79
N ALA A 12 -1.39 21.95 -8.95
CA ALA A 12 -2.38 21.25 -9.76
C ALA A 12 -3.78 21.28 -9.09
N ASN A 13 -4.84 21.48 -9.90
CA ASN A 13 -6.21 21.40 -9.40
C ASN A 13 -6.49 19.98 -8.91
N ALA A 14 -6.99 19.81 -7.68
CA ALA A 14 -7.23 18.47 -7.10
C ALA A 14 -8.09 17.55 -7.99
N THR A 15 -9.03 18.10 -8.76
CA THR A 15 -9.91 17.36 -9.69
C THR A 15 -9.17 16.68 -10.84
N ASP A 16 -7.99 17.18 -11.19
CA ASP A 16 -7.15 16.66 -12.27
C ASP A 16 -6.16 15.61 -11.74
N THR A 17 -6.41 15.06 -10.55
CA THR A 17 -5.42 14.30 -9.78
C THR A 17 -6.04 13.11 -9.10
N TRP A 18 -5.20 12.10 -8.80
CA TRP A 18 -5.66 10.94 -8.05
C TRP A 18 -5.98 11.32 -6.61
N ASP A 19 -7.17 10.91 -6.16
CA ASP A 19 -7.58 11.05 -4.77
C ASP A 19 -7.11 9.83 -3.96
N LEU A 20 -5.93 9.95 -3.35
CA LEU A 20 -5.36 8.90 -2.51
C LEU A 20 -6.11 8.73 -1.18
N THR A 21 -6.95 9.69 -0.80
CA THR A 21 -7.75 9.62 0.44
C THR A 21 -8.80 8.50 0.39
N LEU A 22 -9.13 8.03 -0.81
CA LEU A 22 -9.97 6.85 -1.03
C LEU A 22 -9.31 5.53 -0.57
N MET A 23 -7.98 5.53 -0.42
CA MET A 23 -7.22 4.38 0.09
C MET A 23 -6.80 4.58 1.54
N TYR A 24 -6.12 5.69 1.83
CA TYR A 24 -5.70 6.07 3.18
C TYR A 24 -5.88 7.58 3.35
N ALA A 25 -6.42 8.01 4.48
CA ALA A 25 -6.67 9.42 4.75
C ALA A 25 -5.39 10.27 4.69
N ASP A 26 -4.26 9.70 5.10
CA ASP A 26 -2.94 10.32 5.11
C ASP A 26 -1.82 9.25 5.19
N ASP A 27 -0.57 9.70 5.09
CA ASP A 27 0.62 8.84 5.21
C ASP A 27 0.70 8.16 6.59
N ALA A 28 0.16 8.76 7.66
CA ALA A 28 0.15 8.17 8.99
C ALA A 28 -0.84 6.99 9.12
N ALA A 29 -1.98 7.05 8.41
CA ALA A 29 -2.90 5.93 8.29
C ALA A 29 -2.26 4.77 7.53
N TRP A 30 -1.52 5.05 6.46
CA TRP A 30 -0.72 4.06 5.74
C TRP A 30 0.35 3.43 6.64
N GLU A 31 1.08 4.21 7.44
CA GLU A 31 2.12 3.67 8.34
C GLU A 31 1.57 2.73 9.42
N ARG A 32 0.39 3.05 9.97
CA ARG A 32 -0.27 2.16 10.94
C ARG A 32 -0.65 0.83 10.32
N GLU A 33 -1.19 0.84 9.11
CA GLU A 33 -1.57 -0.38 8.40
C GLU A 33 -0.33 -1.21 8.02
N LEU A 34 0.77 -0.55 7.62
CA LEU A 34 2.05 -1.22 7.40
C LEU A 34 2.54 -1.93 8.68
N GLY A 35 2.38 -1.30 9.84
CA GLY A 35 2.71 -1.92 11.13
C GLY A 35 1.87 -3.16 11.47
N ALA A 36 0.70 -3.34 10.87
CA ALA A 36 -0.15 -4.51 11.06
C ALA A 36 0.26 -5.71 10.18
N VAL A 37 1.08 -5.50 9.15
CA VAL A 37 1.52 -6.55 8.20
C VAL A 37 2.27 -7.67 8.90
N ASP A 38 3.10 -7.36 9.90
CA ASP A 38 3.85 -8.37 10.65
C ASP A 38 2.93 -9.38 11.36
N ALA A 39 1.78 -8.93 11.86
CA ALA A 39 0.79 -9.80 12.50
C ALA A 39 0.08 -10.71 11.47
N LEU A 40 -0.19 -10.19 10.27
CA LEU A 40 -0.75 -10.98 9.16
C LEU A 40 0.24 -12.04 8.67
N ILE A 41 1.53 -11.68 8.58
CA ILE A 41 2.61 -12.62 8.27
C ILE A 41 2.70 -13.70 9.34
N ALA A 42 2.70 -13.32 10.63
CA ALA A 42 2.75 -14.29 11.73
C ALA A 42 1.57 -15.27 11.69
N THR A 43 0.38 -14.78 11.35
CA THR A 43 -0.82 -15.62 11.18
C THR A 43 -0.64 -16.61 10.03
N LEU A 44 -0.12 -16.17 8.88
CA LEU A 44 0.14 -17.06 7.75
C LEU A 44 1.22 -18.10 8.07
N VAL A 45 2.29 -17.70 8.74
CA VAL A 45 3.40 -18.58 9.15
C VAL A 45 2.93 -19.65 10.15
N ALA A 46 1.94 -19.35 11.00
CA ALA A 46 1.37 -20.34 11.92
C ALA A 46 0.75 -21.56 11.20
N HIS A 47 0.37 -21.43 9.93
CA HIS A 47 -0.14 -22.54 9.11
C HIS A 47 0.97 -23.38 8.44
N GLN A 48 2.23 -22.97 8.55
CA GLN A 48 3.36 -23.67 7.93
C GLN A 48 3.45 -25.11 8.45
N GLY A 49 3.54 -26.08 7.53
CA GLY A 49 3.60 -27.51 7.87
C GLY A 49 2.25 -28.16 8.22
N GLN A 50 1.16 -27.38 8.33
CA GLN A 50 -0.19 -27.89 8.64
C GLN A 50 -1.18 -27.75 7.47
N VAL A 51 -0.79 -27.08 6.38
CA VAL A 51 -1.68 -26.74 5.25
C VAL A 51 -2.45 -27.96 4.74
N GLY A 52 -1.80 -29.13 4.60
CA GLY A 52 -2.41 -30.35 4.06
C GLY A 52 -3.07 -31.27 5.09
N SER A 53 -3.18 -30.86 6.36
CA SER A 53 -3.71 -31.73 7.43
C SER A 53 -5.23 -31.94 7.34
N SER A 54 -5.98 -31.00 6.77
CA SER A 54 -7.41 -31.13 6.47
C SER A 54 -7.87 -30.14 5.39
N ALA A 55 -9.10 -30.27 4.89
CA ALA A 55 -9.69 -29.27 4.01
C ALA A 55 -9.80 -27.89 4.71
N ASP A 56 -10.12 -27.89 6.01
CA ASP A 56 -10.25 -26.67 6.81
C ASP A 56 -8.91 -25.93 6.94
N THR A 57 -7.80 -26.66 7.11
CA THR A 57 -6.46 -26.03 7.20
C THR A 57 -6.03 -25.41 5.88
N VAL A 58 -6.41 -26.00 4.74
CA VAL A 58 -6.18 -25.40 3.41
C VAL A 58 -6.97 -24.10 3.27
N VAL A 59 -8.26 -24.12 3.60
CA VAL A 59 -9.13 -22.93 3.50
C VAL A 59 -8.61 -21.80 4.39
N ALA A 60 -8.29 -22.10 5.65
CA ALA A 60 -7.75 -21.12 6.58
C ALA A 60 -6.43 -20.51 6.08
N THR A 61 -5.53 -21.34 5.53
CA THR A 61 -4.26 -20.86 4.96
C THR A 61 -4.48 -19.92 3.77
N ILE A 62 -5.40 -20.27 2.86
CA ILE A 62 -5.73 -19.43 1.70
C ILE A 62 -6.31 -18.10 2.19
N GLN A 63 -7.25 -18.11 3.15
CA GLN A 63 -7.84 -16.90 3.70
C GLN A 63 -6.80 -15.99 4.37
N ALA A 64 -5.89 -16.56 5.17
CA ALA A 64 -4.80 -15.81 5.80
C ALA A 64 -3.88 -15.18 4.74
N ARG A 65 -3.55 -15.93 3.69
CA ARG A 65 -2.75 -15.42 2.56
C ARG A 65 -3.46 -14.29 1.83
N GLU A 66 -4.75 -14.44 1.51
CA GLU A 66 -5.51 -13.42 0.79
C GLU A 66 -5.67 -12.14 1.60
N ALA A 67 -5.87 -12.24 2.92
CA ALA A 67 -5.86 -11.09 3.81
C ALA A 67 -4.53 -10.33 3.76
N LEU A 68 -3.40 -11.05 3.89
CA LEU A 68 -2.06 -10.46 3.77
C LEU A 68 -1.84 -9.79 2.40
N MET A 69 -2.15 -10.50 1.32
CA MET A 69 -1.93 -9.99 -0.05
C MET A 69 -2.78 -8.77 -0.35
N LYS A 70 -4.02 -8.71 0.15
CA LYS A 70 -4.89 -7.55 -0.02
C LYS A 70 -4.29 -6.32 0.65
N THR A 71 -3.90 -6.42 1.91
CA THR A 71 -3.27 -5.31 2.64
C THR A 71 -1.96 -4.89 1.99
N ALA A 72 -1.09 -5.85 1.63
CA ALA A 72 0.18 -5.57 0.97
C ALA A 72 -0.01 -4.84 -0.38
N HIS A 73 -0.96 -5.25 -1.21
CA HIS A 73 -1.26 -4.56 -2.46
C HIS A 73 -1.78 -3.14 -2.24
N GLN A 74 -2.65 -2.91 -1.26
CA GLN A 74 -3.14 -1.56 -0.96
C GLN A 74 -2.02 -0.64 -0.49
N LEU A 75 -1.14 -1.14 0.39
CA LEU A 75 0.05 -0.40 0.84
C LEU A 75 0.96 -0.04 -0.35
N TYR A 76 1.26 -1.01 -1.21
CA TYR A 76 2.08 -0.81 -2.39
C TYR A 76 1.49 0.23 -3.35
N ILE A 77 0.20 0.09 -3.71
CA ILE A 77 -0.46 0.99 -4.66
C ILE A 77 -0.45 2.42 -4.13
N TYR A 78 -0.77 2.63 -2.84
CA TYR A 78 -0.76 3.96 -2.25
C TYR A 78 0.64 4.60 -2.33
N ALA A 79 1.67 3.87 -1.89
CA ALA A 79 3.04 4.38 -1.87
C ALA A 79 3.55 4.70 -3.29
N HIS A 80 3.24 3.83 -4.25
CA HIS A 80 3.61 4.05 -5.65
C HIS A 80 2.88 5.26 -6.25
N CYS A 81 1.57 5.37 -6.04
CA CYS A 81 0.81 6.52 -6.52
C CYS A 81 1.21 7.84 -5.84
N ARG A 82 1.63 7.78 -4.57
CA ARG A 82 2.15 8.93 -3.81
C ARG A 82 3.50 9.42 -4.36
N TYR A 83 4.35 8.48 -4.79
CA TYR A 83 5.61 8.78 -5.49
C TYR A 83 5.37 9.29 -6.92
N ASP A 84 4.51 8.63 -7.69
CA ASP A 84 4.21 9.03 -9.08
C ASP A 84 3.51 10.39 -9.16
N SER A 85 2.81 10.79 -8.09
CA SER A 85 2.24 12.12 -7.96
C SER A 85 3.31 13.23 -7.96
N ASP A 86 4.47 12.98 -7.37
CA ASP A 86 5.63 13.87 -7.41
C ASP A 86 6.89 13.07 -7.09
N SER A 87 7.61 12.65 -8.14
CA SER A 87 8.80 11.82 -7.97
C SER A 87 9.98 12.58 -7.36
N GLY A 88 9.90 13.91 -7.26
CA GLY A 88 10.87 14.75 -6.57
C GLY A 88 10.58 14.92 -5.07
N ASP A 89 9.41 14.49 -4.59
CA ASP A 89 9.03 14.62 -3.18
C ASP A 89 9.64 13.49 -2.32
N ALA A 90 10.45 13.90 -1.34
CA ALA A 90 11.14 13.01 -0.43
C ALA A 90 10.18 12.15 0.41
N ALA A 91 8.99 12.66 0.73
CA ALA A 91 8.00 11.88 1.48
C ALA A 91 7.50 10.69 0.63
N GLY A 92 7.08 10.95 -0.62
CA GLY A 92 6.66 9.90 -1.55
C GLY A 92 7.77 8.87 -1.84
N GLN A 93 9.00 9.33 -2.02
CA GLN A 93 10.17 8.45 -2.16
C GLN A 93 10.37 7.55 -0.94
N GLY A 94 10.26 8.10 0.27
CA GLY A 94 10.42 7.35 1.51
C GLY A 94 9.35 6.27 1.70
N LEU A 95 8.11 6.56 1.30
CA LEU A 95 7.02 5.58 1.34
C LEU A 95 7.25 4.45 0.32
N SER A 96 7.61 4.79 -0.93
CA SER A 96 7.80 3.79 -2.00
C SER A 96 9.02 2.89 -1.80
N ALA A 97 9.97 3.26 -0.94
CA ALA A 97 11.18 2.48 -0.66
C ALA A 97 11.00 1.43 0.45
N ARG A 98 9.84 1.40 1.11
CA ARG A 98 9.50 0.50 2.21
C ARG A 98 8.73 -0.72 1.71
#